data_AF-A0A7X3FXK3-F1
#
_entry.id   AF-A0A7X3FXK3-F1
#
_cell.length_a   1.000
_cell.length_b   1.000
_cell.length_c   1.000
_cell.angle_alpha   90.00
_cell.angle_beta   90.00
_cell.angle_gamma   90.00
#
_symmetry.space_group_name_H-M   'P 1'
#
loop_
_entity.id
_entity.type
_entity.pdbx_description
1 polymer ?
#
loop_
_entity_poly.entity_id
_entity_poly.type
_entity_poly.pdbx_seq_one_letter_code
_entity_poly.pdbx_strand_id
1 'polypeptide(L)'
;MRLVWVYLKPVIKHADDILNVSRLVTAANRACDAALPKITDYLQHNRVLKWATDGKIPDMYRFLAKTIRDMSETLSPAKLGKLLDEKIGELKALLRKIRPIVPTTVRENIDDFMKLVDANRRGMGNAVQQFVQPVRAVLKVLAKRLDDQAWRVQVYRTNRGWIAPMSESGAARLINANPPKWAKKRPNRMKHPRLKLSEKKMKALMEENPGHPPLQEWLVKTFSRKEGGMRADKIKGPAKLYRIVDPSNEGAGIFWMTEEEFKALRNRDEWRERFAVKPDWNQNGWFVEYEIKDGESLAVWRGPAASQELAGTDRYLEGGGEQIVFFPENRDEMIQALARVDKATGKELMDQAGGLDRRVEFTDVTGEAVPTKLRARVVDPHIKGPISTGWGATDYTEQEAQKILLTVPATQ
;
A
#
# COMPACT_ATOMS: atom_id res chain seq x y z
N MET A 1 -5.32 -23.27 -0.03
CA MET A 1 -4.49 -23.99 -1.01
C MET A 1 -5.30 -24.68 -2.11
N ARG A 2 -6.31 -25.51 -1.82
CA ARG A 2 -7.14 -26.15 -2.89
C ARG A 2 -7.77 -25.15 -3.87
N LEU A 3 -8.27 -24.01 -3.37
CA LEU A 3 -8.77 -22.91 -4.20
C LEU A 3 -7.70 -22.35 -5.16
N VAL A 4 -6.51 -22.03 -4.67
CA VAL A 4 -5.39 -21.53 -5.49
C VAL A 4 -5.02 -22.54 -6.59
N TRP A 5 -5.08 -23.84 -6.31
CA TRP A 5 -4.81 -24.89 -7.29
C TRP A 5 -5.81 -24.90 -8.46
N VAL A 6 -7.10 -24.61 -8.19
CA VAL A 6 -8.12 -24.47 -9.23
C VAL A 6 -7.79 -23.33 -10.20
N TYR A 7 -7.27 -22.21 -9.68
CA TYR A 7 -6.87 -21.05 -10.49
C TYR A 7 -5.50 -21.21 -11.14
N LEU A 8 -4.68 -22.15 -10.69
CA LEU A 8 -3.37 -22.44 -11.28
C LEU A 8 -3.50 -23.32 -12.53
N LYS A 9 -4.43 -24.27 -12.52
CA LYS A 9 -4.66 -25.25 -13.59
C LYS A 9 -4.84 -24.63 -15.00
N PRO A 10 -5.56 -23.51 -15.20
CA PRO A 10 -5.73 -22.89 -16.52
C PRO A 10 -4.49 -22.12 -17.00
N VAL A 11 -3.58 -21.77 -16.08
CA VAL A 11 -2.42 -20.89 -16.35
C VAL A 11 -1.18 -21.72 -16.74
N ILE A 12 -1.13 -22.97 -16.30
CA ILE A 12 -0.10 -23.95 -16.68
C ILE A 12 -0.61 -24.71 -17.91
N LYS A 13 -0.11 -24.37 -19.10
CA LYS A 13 -0.57 -24.96 -20.37
C LYS A 13 0.34 -26.08 -20.87
N HIS A 14 1.62 -26.04 -20.50
CA HIS A 14 2.62 -27.02 -20.92
C HIS A 14 3.44 -27.53 -19.72
N ALA A 15 4.00 -28.74 -19.83
CA ALA A 15 4.89 -29.29 -18.81
C ALA A 15 6.10 -28.37 -18.52
N ASP A 16 6.58 -27.69 -19.56
CA ASP A 16 7.69 -26.73 -19.47
C ASP A 16 7.36 -25.49 -18.62
N ASP A 17 6.08 -25.13 -18.46
CA ASP A 17 5.66 -24.04 -17.58
C ASP A 17 5.80 -24.41 -16.10
N ILE A 18 5.78 -25.71 -15.79
CA ILE A 18 6.03 -26.25 -14.44
C ILE A 18 7.52 -26.37 -14.18
N LEU A 19 8.31 -26.69 -15.20
CA LEU A 19 9.75 -26.88 -15.10
C LEU A 19 10.53 -25.56 -15.14
N ASN A 20 9.93 -24.47 -15.63
CA ASN A 20 10.51 -23.13 -15.58
C ASN A 20 10.08 -22.38 -14.31
N VAL A 21 11.04 -22.20 -13.40
CA VAL A 21 10.85 -21.51 -12.11
C VAL A 21 10.18 -20.13 -12.24
N SER A 22 10.64 -19.29 -13.16
CA SER A 22 10.12 -17.92 -13.31
C SER A 22 8.67 -17.91 -13.81
N ARG A 23 8.36 -18.78 -14.78
CA ARG A 23 6.98 -18.93 -15.29
C ARG A 23 6.05 -19.48 -14.23
N LEU A 24 6.48 -20.48 -13.47
CA LEU A 24 5.69 -21.07 -12.39
C LEU A 24 5.41 -20.05 -11.28
N VAL A 25 6.40 -19.26 -10.85
CA VAL A 25 6.20 -18.19 -9.85
C VAL A 25 5.20 -17.16 -10.35
N THR A 26 5.33 -16.74 -11.61
CA THR A 26 4.40 -15.78 -12.23
C THR A 26 2.98 -16.34 -12.29
N ALA A 27 2.83 -17.60 -12.72
CA ALA A 27 1.54 -18.28 -12.79
C ALA A 27 0.91 -18.46 -11.40
N ALA A 28 1.71 -18.84 -10.40
CA ALA A 28 1.27 -19.03 -9.03
C ALA A 28 0.86 -17.72 -8.35
N ASN A 29 1.60 -16.63 -8.58
CA ASN A 29 1.22 -15.31 -8.12
C ASN A 29 -0.10 -14.84 -8.76
N ARG A 30 -0.29 -15.05 -10.07
CA ARG A 30 -1.55 -14.77 -10.77
C ARG A 30 -2.71 -15.62 -10.26
N ALA A 31 -2.48 -16.91 -10.00
CA ALA A 31 -3.49 -17.81 -9.43
C ALA A 31 -3.89 -17.37 -8.01
N CYS A 32 -2.93 -16.91 -7.20
CA CYS A 32 -3.22 -16.34 -5.89
C CYS A 32 -4.05 -15.05 -6.00
N ASP A 33 -3.77 -14.18 -6.99
CA ASP A 33 -4.58 -12.99 -7.27
C ASP A 33 -6.02 -13.36 -7.63
N ALA A 34 -6.20 -14.28 -8.59
CA ALA A 34 -7.52 -14.70 -9.05
C ALA A 34 -8.31 -15.45 -7.97
N ALA A 35 -7.63 -16.14 -7.06
CA ALA A 35 -8.26 -16.86 -5.96
C ALA A 35 -8.68 -15.96 -4.79
N LEU A 36 -8.09 -14.76 -4.64
CA LEU A 36 -8.29 -13.91 -3.47
C LEU A 36 -9.77 -13.56 -3.21
N PRO A 37 -10.59 -13.20 -4.21
CA PRO A 37 -12.03 -12.97 -3.99
C PRO A 37 -12.75 -14.20 -3.42
N LYS A 38 -12.44 -15.40 -3.94
CA LYS A 38 -13.05 -16.65 -3.43
C LYS A 38 -12.53 -17.07 -2.06
N ILE A 39 -11.29 -16.74 -1.74
CA ILE A 39 -10.77 -16.88 -0.38
C ILE A 39 -11.58 -15.97 0.54
N THR A 40 -11.77 -14.70 0.17
CA THR A 40 -12.59 -13.74 0.92
C THR A 40 -14.03 -14.23 1.13
N ASP A 41 -14.72 -14.67 0.07
CA ASP A 41 -16.08 -15.23 0.16
C ASP A 41 -16.13 -16.40 1.17
N TYR A 42 -15.13 -17.29 1.11
CA TYR A 42 -15.06 -18.45 2.00
C TYR A 42 -14.83 -18.05 3.46
N LEU A 43 -13.95 -17.08 3.71
CA LEU A 43 -13.69 -16.59 5.07
C LEU A 43 -14.94 -15.95 5.68
N GLN A 44 -15.81 -15.37 4.87
CA GLN A 44 -17.07 -14.77 5.33
C GLN A 44 -18.20 -15.78 5.50
N HIS A 45 -17.99 -17.06 5.15
CA HIS A 45 -19.03 -18.07 5.28
C HIS A 45 -19.35 -18.35 6.75
N ASN A 46 -20.65 -18.40 7.11
CA ASN A 46 -21.13 -18.54 8.49
C ASN A 46 -20.45 -19.65 9.31
N ARG A 47 -20.18 -20.81 8.70
CA ARG A 47 -19.48 -21.92 9.36
C ARG A 47 -18.04 -21.56 9.75
N VAL A 48 -17.34 -20.81 8.90
CA VAL A 48 -15.96 -20.36 9.14
C VAL A 48 -15.94 -19.27 10.20
N LEU A 49 -16.87 -18.32 10.13
CA LEU A 49 -17.05 -17.30 11.16
C LEU A 49 -17.36 -17.91 12.53
N LYS A 50 -18.24 -18.92 12.59
CA LYS A 50 -18.55 -19.64 13.83
C LYS A 50 -17.31 -20.32 14.41
N TRP A 51 -16.59 -21.08 13.58
CA TRP A 51 -15.33 -21.70 13.99
C TRP A 51 -14.30 -20.69 14.51
N ALA A 52 -14.15 -19.54 13.84
CA ALA A 52 -13.25 -18.48 14.28
C ALA A 52 -13.68 -17.87 15.61
N THR A 53 -14.98 -17.68 15.81
CA THR A 53 -15.55 -17.17 17.07
C THR A 53 -15.29 -18.15 18.21
N ASP A 54 -15.60 -19.43 18.02
CA ASP A 54 -15.37 -20.49 19.00
C ASP A 54 -13.88 -20.62 19.35
N GLY A 55 -13.01 -20.46 18.34
CA GLY A 55 -11.55 -20.46 18.49
C GLY A 55 -10.95 -19.16 19.00
N LYS A 56 -11.75 -18.12 19.29
CA LYS A 56 -11.31 -16.78 19.72
C LYS A 56 -10.28 -16.16 18.76
N ILE A 57 -10.50 -16.30 17.46
CA ILE A 57 -9.67 -15.74 16.40
C ILE A 57 -10.27 -14.38 15.99
N PRO A 58 -9.70 -13.24 16.44
CA PRO A 58 -10.31 -11.93 16.24
C PRO A 58 -10.27 -11.45 14.78
N ASP A 59 -9.23 -11.84 14.04
CA ASP A 59 -9.05 -11.49 12.62
C ASP A 59 -8.54 -12.70 11.84
N MET A 60 -9.43 -13.30 11.03
CA MET A 60 -9.13 -14.49 10.24
C MET A 60 -8.11 -14.22 9.12
N TYR A 61 -8.11 -13.01 8.55
CA TYR A 61 -7.17 -12.67 7.48
C TYR A 61 -5.76 -12.59 8.02
N ARG A 62 -5.57 -11.89 9.15
CA ARG A 62 -4.26 -11.79 9.83
C ARG A 62 -3.80 -13.13 10.37
N PHE A 63 -4.73 -13.93 10.93
CA PHE A 63 -4.43 -15.29 11.37
C PHE A 63 -3.92 -16.18 10.22
N LEU A 64 -4.60 -16.16 9.06
CA LEU A 64 -4.18 -16.93 7.89
C LEU A 64 -2.89 -16.39 7.28
N ALA A 65 -2.73 -15.06 7.20
CA ALA A 65 -1.50 -14.44 6.74
C ALA A 65 -0.29 -14.91 7.56
N LYS A 66 -0.41 -14.84 8.90
CA LYS A 66 0.62 -15.33 9.83
C LYS A 66 0.86 -16.82 9.64
N THR A 67 -0.18 -17.64 9.59
CA THR A 67 -0.06 -19.10 9.42
C THR A 67 0.66 -19.45 8.12
N ILE A 68 0.29 -18.83 7.00
CA ILE A 68 0.92 -19.07 5.68
C ILE A 68 2.39 -18.61 5.69
N ARG A 69 2.67 -17.46 6.31
CA ARG A 69 4.04 -16.95 6.46
C ARG A 69 4.89 -17.90 7.29
N ASP A 70 4.41 -18.31 8.46
CA ASP A 70 5.08 -19.26 9.36
C ASP A 70 5.33 -20.59 8.61
N MET A 71 4.32 -21.11 7.90
CA MET A 71 4.46 -22.31 7.05
C MET A 71 5.56 -22.16 5.99
N SER A 72 5.65 -21.00 5.33
CA SER A 72 6.68 -20.77 4.30
C SER A 72 8.09 -20.94 4.85
N GLU A 73 8.35 -20.48 6.08
CA GLU A 73 9.67 -20.62 6.72
C GLU A 73 10.00 -22.08 7.04
N THR A 74 8.98 -22.89 7.32
CA THR A 74 9.19 -24.32 7.61
C THR A 74 9.54 -25.16 6.39
N LEU A 75 9.25 -24.70 5.17
CA LEU A 75 9.53 -25.43 3.94
C LEU A 75 11.04 -25.56 3.74
N SER A 76 11.57 -26.74 3.46
CA SER A 76 12.98 -26.91 3.12
C SER A 76 13.11 -27.94 2.00
N PRO A 77 14.21 -27.92 1.22
CA PRO A 77 14.45 -28.96 0.22
C PRO A 77 14.43 -30.35 0.84
N ALA A 78 14.96 -30.49 2.06
CA ALA A 78 14.95 -31.75 2.80
C ALA A 78 13.52 -32.23 3.13
N LYS A 79 12.65 -31.35 3.66
CA LYS A 79 11.27 -31.74 4.01
C LYS A 79 10.42 -32.06 2.78
N LEU A 80 10.51 -31.23 1.73
CA LEU A 80 9.77 -31.46 0.49
C LEU A 80 10.29 -32.70 -0.24
N GLY A 81 11.61 -32.90 -0.25
CA GLY A 81 12.25 -34.09 -0.82
C GLY A 81 11.81 -35.35 -0.10
N LYS A 82 11.81 -35.34 1.24
CA LYS A 82 11.31 -36.44 2.06
C LYS A 82 9.86 -36.79 1.74
N LEU A 83 8.97 -35.79 1.66
CA LEU A 83 7.57 -36.03 1.33
C LEU A 83 7.38 -36.59 -0.09
N LEU A 84 8.17 -36.11 -1.05
CA LEU A 84 8.17 -36.63 -2.42
C LEU A 84 8.63 -38.10 -2.45
N ASP A 85 9.72 -38.41 -1.75
CA ASP A 85 10.23 -39.78 -1.61
C ASP A 85 9.20 -40.71 -0.95
N GLU A 86 8.52 -40.24 0.10
CA GLU A 86 7.43 -40.97 0.76
C GLU A 86 6.29 -41.29 -0.21
N LYS A 87 5.82 -40.30 -0.98
CA LYS A 87 4.72 -40.52 -1.94
C LYS A 87 5.12 -41.36 -3.15
N ILE A 88 6.36 -41.25 -3.63
CA ILE A 88 6.90 -42.16 -4.64
C ILE A 88 6.96 -43.59 -4.07
N GLY A 89 7.38 -43.74 -2.81
CA GLY A 89 7.40 -45.03 -2.11
C GLY A 89 6.01 -45.66 -2.01
N GLU A 90 5.01 -44.90 -1.57
CA GLU A 90 3.61 -45.34 -1.50
C GLU A 90 3.07 -45.77 -2.87
N LEU A 91 3.34 -44.98 -3.93
CA LEU A 91 2.93 -45.31 -5.29
C LEU A 91 3.57 -46.61 -5.78
N LYS A 92 4.88 -46.79 -5.57
CA LYS A 92 5.58 -48.04 -5.93
C LYS A 92 5.05 -49.24 -5.15
N ALA A 93 4.75 -49.06 -3.86
CA ALA A 93 4.17 -50.13 -3.04
C ALA A 93 2.80 -50.55 -3.57
N LEU A 94 1.96 -49.59 -3.97
CA LEU A 94 0.66 -49.87 -4.59
C LEU A 94 0.83 -50.60 -5.93
N LEU A 95 1.70 -50.12 -6.81
CA LEU A 95 1.94 -50.74 -8.11
C LEU A 95 2.47 -52.17 -7.98
N ARG A 96 3.36 -52.44 -7.01
CA ARG A 96 3.84 -53.81 -6.72
C ARG A 96 2.73 -54.74 -6.25
N LYS A 97 1.74 -54.24 -5.50
CA LYS A 97 0.57 -55.04 -5.07
C LYS A 97 -0.37 -55.36 -6.24
N ILE A 98 -0.54 -54.44 -7.18
CA ILE A 98 -1.41 -54.60 -8.36
C ILE A 98 -0.76 -55.50 -9.41
N ARG A 99 0.57 -55.41 -9.56
CA ARG A 99 1.36 -56.13 -10.57
C ARG A 99 1.05 -57.65 -10.71
N PRO A 100 0.95 -58.48 -9.66
CA PRO A 100 0.67 -59.91 -9.84
C PRO A 100 -0.76 -60.22 -10.31
N ILE A 101 -1.68 -59.26 -10.20
CA ILE A 101 -3.12 -59.43 -10.48
C ILE A 101 -3.45 -59.08 -11.94
N VAL A 102 -2.56 -58.36 -12.62
CA VAL A 102 -2.80 -57.84 -13.98
C VAL A 102 -2.17 -58.70 -15.08
N PRO A 103 -2.69 -58.63 -16.33
CA PRO A 103 -2.10 -59.31 -17.48
C PRO A 103 -0.65 -58.88 -17.76
N THR A 104 0.12 -59.75 -18.42
CA THR A 104 1.57 -59.56 -18.66
C THR A 104 1.92 -58.22 -19.28
N THR A 105 1.19 -57.78 -20.31
CA THR A 105 1.39 -56.48 -20.97
C THR A 105 1.26 -55.28 -20.02
N VAL A 106 0.38 -55.37 -19.02
CA VAL A 106 0.22 -54.33 -18.00
C VAL A 106 1.34 -54.39 -16.96
N ARG A 107 1.89 -55.58 -16.68
CA ARG A 107 3.06 -55.73 -15.79
C ARG A 107 4.30 -55.07 -16.36
N GLU A 108 4.55 -55.25 -17.65
CA GLU A 108 5.67 -54.62 -18.37
C GLU A 108 5.59 -53.09 -18.28
N ASN A 109 4.41 -52.51 -18.51
CA ASN A 109 4.17 -51.07 -18.34
C ASN A 109 4.39 -50.60 -16.89
N ILE A 110 3.99 -51.39 -15.89
CA ILE A 110 4.25 -51.09 -14.47
C ILE A 110 5.76 -51.10 -14.18
N ASP A 111 6.50 -52.07 -14.71
CA ASP A 111 7.95 -52.20 -14.50
C ASP A 111 8.72 -51.06 -15.16
N ASP A 112 8.35 -50.69 -16.39
CA ASP A 112 8.96 -49.57 -17.11
C ASP A 112 8.64 -48.23 -16.44
N PHE A 113 7.42 -48.05 -15.94
CA PHE A 113 7.07 -46.87 -15.14
C PHE A 113 7.87 -46.80 -13.83
N MET A 114 8.06 -47.91 -13.12
CA MET A 114 8.90 -47.93 -11.92
C MET A 114 10.36 -47.57 -12.24
N LYS A 115 10.93 -48.12 -13.31
CA LYS A 115 12.29 -47.77 -13.80
C LYS A 115 12.40 -46.30 -14.17
N LEU A 116 11.41 -45.75 -14.87
CA LEU A 116 11.36 -44.33 -15.24
C LEU A 116 11.39 -43.44 -13.99
N VAL A 117 10.62 -43.81 -12.96
CA VAL A 117 10.62 -43.07 -11.68
C VAL A 117 11.98 -43.16 -10.97
N ASP A 118 12.63 -44.33 -10.97
CA ASP A 118 13.98 -44.49 -10.38
C ASP A 118 15.05 -43.71 -11.15
N ALA A 119 15.04 -43.78 -12.48
CA ALA A 119 15.97 -43.07 -13.34
C ALA A 119 15.88 -41.54 -13.16
N ASN A 120 14.66 -41.03 -12.96
CA ASN A 120 14.40 -39.61 -12.81
C ASN A 120 14.50 -39.10 -11.36
N ARG A 121 14.72 -39.97 -10.36
CA ARG A 121 14.69 -39.59 -8.93
C ARG A 121 15.67 -38.47 -8.56
N ARG A 122 16.89 -38.50 -9.12
CA ARG A 122 17.88 -37.43 -8.93
C ARG A 122 17.42 -36.11 -9.55
N GLY A 123 16.84 -36.15 -10.76
CA GLY A 123 16.25 -34.98 -11.42
C GLY A 123 15.09 -34.39 -10.61
N MET A 124 14.23 -35.25 -10.04
CA MET A 124 13.15 -34.84 -9.15
C MET A 124 13.67 -34.17 -7.86
N GLY A 125 14.73 -34.72 -7.25
CA GLY A 125 15.39 -34.10 -6.08
C GLY A 125 15.98 -32.73 -6.39
N ASN A 126 16.66 -32.58 -7.53
CA ASN A 126 17.20 -31.29 -7.99
C ASN A 126 16.09 -30.28 -8.28
N ALA A 127 14.99 -30.72 -8.89
CA ALA A 127 13.81 -29.87 -9.11
C ALA A 127 13.26 -29.38 -7.76
N VAL A 128 13.08 -30.27 -6.77
CA VAL A 128 12.63 -29.87 -5.43
C VAL A 128 13.53 -28.79 -4.83
N GLN A 129 14.86 -28.93 -4.93
CA GLN A 129 15.80 -27.91 -4.46
C GLN A 129 15.56 -26.55 -5.14
N GLN A 130 15.34 -26.55 -6.45
CA GLN A 130 15.10 -25.33 -7.23
C GLN A 130 13.75 -24.68 -6.92
N PHE A 131 12.71 -25.46 -6.61
CA PHE A 131 11.34 -24.94 -6.40
C PHE A 131 11.04 -24.50 -4.97
N VAL A 132 11.83 -24.86 -3.96
CA VAL A 132 11.53 -24.48 -2.57
C VAL A 132 11.48 -22.96 -2.39
N GLN A 133 12.50 -22.22 -2.84
CA GLN A 133 12.51 -20.76 -2.69
C GLN A 133 11.38 -20.08 -3.48
N PRO A 134 11.13 -20.44 -4.75
CA PRO A 134 9.94 -20.03 -5.49
C PRO A 134 8.62 -20.23 -4.74
N VAL A 135 8.39 -21.42 -4.17
CA VAL A 135 7.15 -21.72 -3.42
C VAL A 135 7.08 -20.86 -2.15
N ARG A 136 8.20 -20.70 -1.44
CA ARG A 136 8.29 -19.79 -0.28
C ARG A 136 7.92 -18.36 -0.67
N ALA A 137 8.44 -17.86 -1.79
CA ALA A 137 8.14 -16.51 -2.29
C ALA A 137 6.64 -16.34 -2.55
N VAL A 138 6.01 -17.27 -3.26
CA VAL A 138 4.56 -17.24 -3.54
C VAL A 138 3.75 -17.25 -2.24
N LEU A 139 4.10 -18.09 -1.27
CA LEU A 139 3.40 -18.14 0.02
C LEU A 139 3.55 -16.83 0.80
N LYS A 140 4.75 -16.22 0.80
CA LYS A 140 4.98 -14.92 1.43
C LYS A 140 4.20 -13.80 0.76
N VAL A 141 4.11 -13.81 -0.58
CA VAL A 141 3.26 -12.86 -1.34
C VAL A 141 1.79 -13.04 -0.98
N LEU A 142 1.30 -14.28 -0.91
CA LEU A 142 -0.09 -14.57 -0.51
C LEU A 142 -0.36 -14.11 0.94
N ALA A 143 0.55 -14.40 1.86
CA ALA A 143 0.45 -13.95 3.25
C ALA A 143 0.38 -12.42 3.34
N LYS A 144 1.28 -11.72 2.64
CA LYS A 144 1.27 -10.24 2.58
C LYS A 144 -0.05 -9.71 2.03
N ARG A 145 -0.60 -10.31 0.96
CA ARG A 145 -1.89 -9.89 0.39
C ARG A 145 -3.04 -10.05 1.37
N LEU A 146 -3.10 -11.16 2.10
CA LEU A 146 -4.14 -11.38 3.12
C LEU A 146 -4.02 -10.38 4.26
N ASP A 147 -2.81 -10.11 4.74
CA ASP A 147 -2.57 -9.09 5.78
C ASP A 147 -2.96 -7.68 5.28
N ASP A 148 -2.59 -7.34 4.04
CA ASP A 148 -2.99 -6.07 3.42
C ASP A 148 -4.50 -5.92 3.34
N GLN A 149 -5.23 -6.96 2.95
CA GLN A 149 -6.69 -6.90 2.94
C GLN A 149 -7.26 -6.65 4.34
N ALA A 150 -6.72 -7.31 5.37
CA ALA A 150 -7.15 -7.07 6.74
C ALA A 150 -6.97 -5.60 7.14
N TRP A 151 -5.81 -5.02 6.82
CA TRP A 151 -5.53 -3.63 7.14
C TRP A 151 -6.38 -2.64 6.35
N ARG A 152 -6.62 -2.89 5.05
CA ARG A 152 -7.54 -2.06 4.26
C ARG A 152 -8.93 -2.02 4.90
N VAL A 153 -9.47 -3.17 5.29
CA VAL A 153 -10.79 -3.29 5.94
C VAL A 153 -10.79 -2.61 7.30
N GLN A 154 -9.76 -2.86 8.12
CA GLN A 154 -9.66 -2.26 9.45
C GLN A 154 -9.62 -0.73 9.35
N VAL A 155 -8.75 -0.17 8.51
CA VAL A 155 -8.61 1.28 8.36
C VAL A 155 -9.87 1.90 7.80
N TYR A 156 -10.53 1.25 6.84
CA TYR A 156 -11.81 1.72 6.32
C TYR A 156 -12.86 1.88 7.42
N ARG A 157 -12.81 1.03 8.46
CA ARG A 157 -13.73 1.08 9.61
C ARG A 157 -13.27 2.04 10.71
N THR A 158 -11.97 2.11 11.00
CA THR A 158 -11.45 2.83 12.16
C THR A 158 -11.01 4.25 11.85
N ASN A 159 -10.58 4.51 10.61
CA ASN A 159 -10.11 5.81 10.17
C ASN A 159 -11.19 6.42 9.29
N ARG A 160 -11.84 7.49 9.78
CA ARG A 160 -12.86 8.20 9.00
C ARG A 160 -12.19 8.76 7.74
N GLY A 161 -12.59 8.26 6.58
CA GLY A 161 -11.82 8.50 5.37
C GLY A 161 -12.14 7.53 4.25
N TRP A 162 -12.08 7.98 3.00
CA TRP A 162 -11.97 7.09 1.87
C TRP A 162 -10.50 6.78 1.59
N ILE A 163 -10.20 5.51 1.27
CA ILE A 163 -8.83 5.02 1.07
C ILE A 163 -8.69 4.57 -0.38
N ALA A 164 -8.23 5.47 -1.24
CA ALA A 164 -7.90 5.16 -2.62
C ALA A 164 -6.61 5.87 -3.05
N PRO A 165 -5.46 5.45 -2.50
CA PRO A 165 -4.19 6.02 -2.93
C PRO A 165 -4.00 5.82 -4.43
N MET A 166 -3.26 6.76 -5.03
CA MET A 166 -3.11 6.88 -6.47
C MET A 166 -1.64 7.05 -6.81
N SER A 167 -1.20 6.43 -7.90
CA SER A 167 0.14 6.68 -8.46
C SER A 167 0.19 8.03 -9.19
N GLU A 168 1.37 8.65 -9.31
CA GLU A 168 1.53 9.90 -10.08
C GLU A 168 1.18 9.67 -11.58
N SER A 169 1.53 8.51 -12.12
CA SER A 169 1.14 8.03 -13.46
C SER A 169 -0.38 7.86 -13.59
N GLY A 170 -1.02 7.26 -12.60
CA GLY A 170 -2.48 7.08 -12.55
C GLY A 170 -3.22 8.41 -12.52
N ALA A 171 -2.75 9.34 -11.69
CA ALA A 171 -3.24 10.72 -11.66
C ALA A 171 -3.12 11.39 -13.03
N ALA A 172 -1.93 11.33 -13.63
CA ALA A 172 -1.67 11.92 -14.94
C ALA A 172 -2.60 11.37 -16.03
N ARG A 173 -2.82 10.04 -16.04
CA ARG A 173 -3.70 9.39 -16.99
C ARG A 173 -5.13 9.89 -16.88
N LEU A 174 -5.68 9.99 -15.67
CA LEU A 174 -7.05 10.51 -15.48
C LEU A 174 -7.16 11.98 -15.84
N ILE A 175 -6.19 12.80 -15.43
CA ILE A 175 -6.16 14.23 -15.75
C ILE A 175 -6.08 14.45 -17.26
N ASN A 176 -5.30 13.66 -17.99
CA ASN A 176 -5.20 13.77 -19.44
C ASN A 176 -6.50 13.31 -20.15
N ALA A 177 -7.20 12.32 -19.60
CA ALA A 177 -8.45 11.81 -20.15
C ALA A 177 -9.64 12.78 -19.95
N ASN A 178 -9.79 13.32 -18.74
CA ASN A 178 -10.84 14.29 -18.42
C ASN A 178 -10.30 15.35 -17.44
N PRO A 179 -9.70 16.44 -17.95
CA PRO A 179 -9.03 17.41 -17.10
C PRO A 179 -9.99 18.16 -16.18
N PRO A 180 -9.76 18.14 -14.85
CA PRO A 180 -10.59 18.89 -13.91
C PRO A 180 -10.31 20.40 -13.97
N LYS A 181 -11.26 21.22 -13.51
CA LYS A 181 -11.16 22.69 -13.56
C LYS A 181 -9.98 23.26 -12.78
N TRP A 182 -9.56 22.60 -11.70
CA TRP A 182 -8.41 22.99 -10.89
C TRP A 182 -7.06 22.69 -11.57
N ALA A 183 -7.02 21.78 -12.55
CA ALA A 183 -5.80 21.44 -13.30
C ALA A 183 -5.64 22.38 -14.50
N LYS A 184 -5.01 23.54 -14.27
CA LYS A 184 -4.85 24.58 -15.30
C LYS A 184 -3.80 24.16 -16.33
N LYS A 185 -3.93 24.67 -17.56
CA LYS A 185 -2.88 24.59 -18.59
C LYS A 185 -1.63 25.28 -18.09
N ARG A 186 -0.47 24.64 -18.26
CA ARG A 186 0.81 25.18 -17.81
C ARG A 186 1.18 26.45 -18.60
N PRO A 187 1.40 27.59 -17.94
CA PRO A 187 1.87 28.81 -18.59
C PRO A 187 3.40 28.77 -18.77
N ASN A 188 3.93 29.67 -19.60
CA ASN A 188 5.39 29.88 -19.72
C ASN A 188 6.02 30.34 -18.39
N ARG A 189 5.24 31.02 -17.53
CA ARG A 189 5.65 31.45 -16.20
C ARG A 189 4.56 31.09 -15.20
N MET A 190 4.91 30.25 -14.23
CA MET A 190 4.01 29.82 -13.16
C MET A 190 3.49 31.03 -12.37
N LYS A 191 2.21 31.01 -12.00
CA LYS A 191 1.58 32.13 -11.27
C LYS A 191 2.24 32.37 -9.92
N HIS A 192 2.53 31.31 -9.16
CA HIS A 192 3.21 31.36 -7.86
C HIS A 192 4.54 30.58 -7.93
N PRO A 193 5.60 31.15 -8.52
CA PRO A 193 6.88 30.46 -8.71
C PRO A 193 7.53 30.08 -7.37
N ARG A 194 8.17 28.90 -7.32
CA ARG A 194 8.85 28.36 -6.14
C ARG A 194 9.94 29.31 -5.62
N LEU A 195 10.03 29.43 -4.30
CA LEU A 195 11.12 30.09 -3.60
C LEU A 195 12.39 29.23 -3.70
N LYS A 196 13.53 29.91 -3.85
CA LYS A 196 14.86 29.31 -3.84
C LYS A 196 15.74 30.13 -2.91
N LEU A 197 16.28 29.47 -1.89
CA LEU A 197 17.26 30.05 -0.97
C LEU A 197 18.55 29.24 -1.07
N SER A 198 19.69 29.92 -1.00
CA SER A 198 20.99 29.24 -0.86
C SER A 198 21.12 28.65 0.53
N GLU A 199 21.96 27.62 0.69
CA GLU A 199 22.25 27.01 2.00
C GLU A 199 22.69 28.06 3.03
N LYS A 200 23.55 29.00 2.64
CA LYS A 200 23.98 30.11 3.50
C LYS A 200 22.80 30.96 4.00
N LYS A 201 21.82 31.27 3.13
CA LYS A 201 20.63 32.03 3.51
C LYS A 201 19.69 31.23 4.42
N MET A 202 19.50 29.94 4.13
CA MET A 202 18.70 29.07 5.00
C MET A 202 19.32 28.95 6.39
N LYS A 203 20.65 28.79 6.48
CA LYS A 203 21.37 28.76 7.75
C LYS A 203 21.22 30.06 8.53
N ALA A 204 21.44 31.21 7.88
CA ALA A 204 21.26 32.51 8.51
C ALA A 204 19.82 32.71 9.05
N LEU A 205 18.80 32.34 8.26
CA LEU A 205 17.41 32.42 8.72
C LEU A 205 17.13 31.55 9.95
N MET A 206 17.71 30.35 10.03
CA MET A 206 17.58 29.47 11.20
C MET A 206 18.33 30.02 12.42
N GLU A 207 19.49 30.66 12.21
CA GLU A 207 20.26 31.33 13.28
C GLU A 207 19.51 32.57 13.82
N GLU A 208 18.87 33.35 12.94
CA GLU A 208 18.08 34.54 13.29
C GLU A 208 16.74 34.19 13.97
N ASN A 209 16.20 33.01 13.71
CA ASN A 209 14.89 32.56 14.20
C ASN A 209 15.02 31.23 14.98
N PRO A 210 15.67 31.25 16.17
CA PRO A 210 15.86 30.05 16.96
C PRO A 210 14.52 29.46 17.41
N GLY A 211 14.39 28.13 17.30
CA GLY A 211 13.18 27.40 17.65
C GLY A 211 12.18 27.24 16.51
N HIS A 212 12.42 27.86 15.35
CA HIS A 212 11.64 27.59 14.14
C HIS A 212 11.95 26.21 13.53
N PRO A 213 11.02 25.64 12.75
CA PRO A 213 11.22 24.36 12.09
C PRO A 213 12.50 24.31 11.24
N PRO A 214 13.24 23.18 11.18
CA PRO A 214 14.43 23.07 10.35
C PRO A 214 14.10 23.29 8.86
N LEU A 215 14.91 24.10 8.18
CA LEU A 215 14.77 24.38 6.76
C LEU A 215 15.62 23.44 5.90
N GLN A 216 14.99 22.88 4.87
CA GLN A 216 15.64 22.11 3.81
C GLN A 216 15.21 22.66 2.45
N GLU A 217 16.03 22.44 1.42
CA GLU A 217 15.78 23.01 0.10
C GLU A 217 14.41 22.60 -0.49
N TRP A 218 13.99 21.35 -0.27
CA TRP A 218 12.69 20.85 -0.74
C TRP A 218 11.51 21.53 -0.03
N LEU A 219 11.67 21.87 1.26
CA LEU A 219 10.64 22.55 2.04
C LEU A 219 10.52 24.01 1.63
N VAL A 220 11.65 24.70 1.44
CA VAL A 220 11.66 26.09 0.92
C VAL A 220 10.96 26.18 -0.43
N LYS A 221 11.16 25.17 -1.29
CA LYS A 221 10.52 25.09 -2.62
C LYS A 221 8.99 24.93 -2.55
N THR A 222 8.38 24.61 -1.40
CA THR A 222 6.92 24.57 -1.28
C THR A 222 6.32 25.96 -1.17
N PHE A 223 7.08 26.97 -0.75
CA PHE A 223 6.65 28.36 -0.71
C PHE A 223 6.88 29.07 -2.03
N SER A 224 5.99 30.00 -2.39
CA SER A 224 6.24 30.91 -3.50
C SER A 224 7.18 32.03 -3.08
N ARG A 225 7.92 32.60 -4.05
CA ARG A 225 8.69 33.84 -3.85
C ARG A 225 7.87 35.13 -4.02
N LYS A 226 6.59 35.03 -4.40
CA LYS A 226 5.68 36.18 -4.52
C LYS A 226 5.09 36.54 -3.16
N GLU A 227 4.48 37.73 -3.08
CA GLU A 227 3.69 38.16 -1.91
C GLU A 227 4.48 38.08 -0.59
N GLY A 228 5.73 38.54 -0.61
CA GLY A 228 6.62 38.51 0.56
C GLY A 228 7.29 37.16 0.83
N GLY A 229 6.85 36.09 0.17
CA GLY A 229 7.43 34.75 0.26
C GLY A 229 7.30 34.09 1.63
N MET A 230 8.22 33.17 1.93
CA MET A 230 8.29 32.50 3.23
C MET A 230 8.81 33.46 4.31
N ARG A 231 8.13 33.51 5.44
CA ARG A 231 8.53 34.29 6.62
C ARG A 231 8.43 33.48 7.90
N ALA A 232 9.28 33.82 8.88
CA ALA A 232 9.13 33.34 10.24
C ALA A 232 7.91 34.00 10.89
N ASP A 233 7.14 33.23 11.65
CA ASP A 233 6.04 33.74 12.45
C ASP A 233 5.93 32.98 13.78
N LYS A 234 5.21 33.55 14.73
CA LYS A 234 4.87 32.93 16.00
C LYS A 234 3.37 33.05 16.27
N ILE A 235 2.67 31.93 16.16
CA ILE A 235 1.23 31.87 16.40
C ILE A 235 1.00 31.69 17.90
N LYS A 236 0.34 32.66 18.53
CA LYS A 236 -0.01 32.60 19.95
C LYS A 236 -1.40 31.98 20.11
N GLY A 237 -1.57 31.14 21.12
CA GLY A 237 -2.90 30.63 21.46
C GLY A 237 -3.76 31.68 22.18
N PRO A 238 -5.08 31.44 22.31
CA PRO A 238 -5.81 30.31 21.73
C PRO A 238 -5.96 30.45 20.20
N ALA A 239 -5.55 29.42 19.45
CA ALA A 239 -5.64 29.42 17.99
C ALA A 239 -5.82 28.00 17.44
N LYS A 240 -6.38 27.89 16.25
CA LYS A 240 -6.55 26.62 15.54
C LYS A 240 -5.91 26.65 14.16
N LEU A 241 -5.25 25.55 13.83
CA LEU A 241 -4.73 25.27 12.49
C LEU A 241 -5.42 24.05 11.91
N TYR A 242 -5.54 24.02 10.59
CA TYR A 242 -6.29 23.01 9.88
C TYR A 242 -5.41 22.29 8.86
N ARG A 243 -5.61 20.99 8.71
CA ARG A 243 -4.95 20.17 7.69
C ARG A 243 -5.94 19.19 7.10
N ILE A 244 -6.05 19.20 5.77
CA ILE A 244 -6.82 18.19 5.05
C ILE A 244 -6.02 16.88 5.01
N VAL A 245 -6.68 15.78 5.33
CA VAL A 245 -6.10 14.45 5.46
C VAL A 245 -6.98 13.40 4.81
N ASP A 246 -6.34 12.29 4.45
CA ASP A 246 -6.97 11.00 4.20
C ASP A 246 -6.29 9.95 5.11
N PRO A 247 -6.75 8.69 5.12
CA PRO A 247 -6.13 7.65 5.95
C PRO A 247 -4.72 7.21 5.52
N SER A 248 -4.29 7.56 4.30
CA SER A 248 -2.94 7.27 3.78
C SER A 248 -1.88 8.27 4.22
N ASN A 249 -2.30 9.35 4.88
CA ASN A 249 -1.44 10.43 5.33
C ASN A 249 -1.41 10.54 6.85
N GLU A 250 -0.40 11.24 7.36
CA GLU A 250 -0.35 11.60 8.77
C GLU A 250 -1.20 12.85 9.04
N GLY A 251 -2.02 12.78 10.10
CA GLY A 251 -2.66 13.90 10.77
C GLY A 251 -1.62 14.84 11.37
N ALA A 252 -0.60 14.27 12.04
CA ALA A 252 0.58 15.00 12.51
C ALA A 252 1.60 15.37 11.39
N GLY A 253 1.12 15.59 10.16
CA GLY A 253 1.97 16.07 9.06
C GLY A 253 2.34 17.55 9.22
N ILE A 254 3.18 18.07 8.33
CA ILE A 254 3.84 19.37 8.54
C ILE A 254 3.15 20.58 7.90
N PHE A 255 2.28 20.36 6.91
CA PHE A 255 1.62 21.44 6.17
C PHE A 255 0.22 21.68 6.72
N TRP A 256 -0.02 22.91 7.17
CA TRP A 256 -1.24 23.38 7.81
C TRP A 256 -1.70 24.69 7.15
N MET A 257 -2.93 25.10 7.44
CA MET A 257 -3.48 26.41 7.09
C MET A 257 -4.15 27.02 8.33
N THR A 258 -4.38 28.34 8.32
CA THR A 258 -5.14 28.97 9.41
C THR A 258 -6.61 28.59 9.35
N GLU A 259 -7.34 28.89 10.42
CA GLU A 259 -8.79 28.77 10.45
C GLU A 259 -9.47 29.64 9.38
N GLU A 260 -8.97 30.85 9.12
CA GLU A 260 -9.53 31.76 8.10
C GLU A 260 -9.36 31.18 6.70
N GLU A 261 -8.18 30.67 6.38
CA GLU A 261 -7.89 30.00 5.12
C GLU A 261 -8.79 28.77 4.93
N PHE A 262 -8.95 27.94 5.97
CA PHE A 262 -9.80 26.76 5.91
C PHE A 262 -11.28 27.11 5.70
N LYS A 263 -11.82 28.08 6.46
CA LYS A 263 -13.22 28.51 6.34
C LYS A 263 -13.52 29.19 5.00
N ALA A 264 -12.50 29.75 4.34
CA ALA A 264 -12.65 30.34 3.02
C ALA A 264 -12.79 29.29 1.90
N LEU A 265 -12.47 28.02 2.15
CA LEU A 265 -12.60 26.93 1.19
C LEU A 265 -14.04 26.41 1.14
N ARG A 266 -14.63 26.40 -0.06
CA ARG A 266 -16.01 25.91 -0.26
C ARG A 266 -16.07 24.46 -0.67
N ASN A 267 -15.00 23.95 -1.28
CA ASN A 267 -14.95 22.61 -1.84
C ASN A 267 -13.50 22.17 -2.05
N ARG A 268 -13.36 20.90 -2.44
CA ARG A 268 -12.09 20.26 -2.77
C ARG A 268 -11.31 20.96 -3.88
N ASP A 269 -11.99 21.39 -4.94
CA ASP A 269 -11.33 21.93 -6.12
C ASP A 269 -10.59 23.23 -5.77
N GLU A 270 -11.21 24.06 -4.93
CA GLU A 270 -10.57 25.26 -4.37
C GLU A 270 -9.38 24.91 -3.49
N TRP A 271 -9.50 23.89 -2.64
CA TRP A 271 -8.39 23.44 -1.81
C TRP A 271 -7.20 22.97 -2.66
N ARG A 272 -7.44 22.11 -3.65
CA ARG A 272 -6.42 21.61 -4.59
C ARG A 272 -5.74 22.74 -5.34
N GLU A 273 -6.54 23.68 -5.84
CA GLU A 273 -6.05 24.83 -6.61
C GLU A 273 -5.23 25.78 -5.73
N ARG A 274 -5.77 26.20 -4.58
CA ARG A 274 -5.19 27.22 -3.69
C ARG A 274 -3.97 26.73 -2.92
N PHE A 275 -3.96 25.48 -2.47
CA PHE A 275 -2.84 24.89 -1.71
C PHE A 275 -1.93 23.99 -2.54
N ALA A 276 -2.21 23.85 -3.83
CA ALA A 276 -1.42 23.06 -4.78
C ALA A 276 -1.13 21.62 -4.32
N VAL A 277 -2.14 20.97 -3.75
CA VAL A 277 -2.04 19.58 -3.28
C VAL A 277 -2.40 18.60 -4.39
N LYS A 278 -1.42 17.80 -4.82
CA LYS A 278 -1.61 16.80 -5.88
C LYS A 278 -2.52 15.65 -5.43
N PRO A 279 -3.27 15.03 -6.36
CA PRO A 279 -4.12 13.88 -6.04
C PRO A 279 -3.32 12.68 -5.52
N ASP A 280 -2.14 12.37 -6.07
CA ASP A 280 -1.27 11.29 -5.60
C ASP A 280 -0.70 11.52 -4.18
N TRP A 281 -0.76 12.76 -3.68
CA TRP A 281 -0.35 13.09 -2.31
C TRP A 281 -1.50 12.97 -1.33
N ASN A 282 -2.71 13.38 -1.71
CA ASN A 282 -3.87 13.36 -0.82
C ASN A 282 -5.19 13.31 -1.60
N GLN A 283 -6.06 12.37 -1.21
CA GLN A 283 -7.32 12.02 -1.86
C GLN A 283 -8.54 12.78 -1.31
N ASN A 284 -8.36 13.63 -0.29
CA ASN A 284 -9.34 14.53 0.34
C ASN A 284 -10.32 13.88 1.35
N GLY A 285 -11.14 14.74 1.97
CA GLY A 285 -12.47 14.44 2.52
C GLY A 285 -12.59 14.63 4.02
N TRP A 286 -11.45 14.68 4.71
CA TRP A 286 -11.37 14.87 6.15
C TRP A 286 -10.31 15.90 6.49
N PHE A 287 -10.41 16.44 7.68
CA PHE A 287 -9.43 17.34 8.24
C PHE A 287 -9.13 17.00 9.68
N VAL A 288 -7.97 17.45 10.15
CA VAL A 288 -7.64 17.50 11.57
C VAL A 288 -7.43 18.95 11.97
N GLU A 289 -7.73 19.25 13.23
CA GLU A 289 -7.46 20.55 13.85
C GLU A 289 -6.25 20.42 14.77
N TYR A 290 -5.30 21.35 14.72
CA TYR A 290 -4.26 21.49 15.72
C TYR A 290 -4.61 22.69 16.61
N GLU A 291 -4.78 22.45 17.90
CA GLU A 291 -5.14 23.46 18.89
C GLU A 291 -3.90 23.96 19.62
N ILE A 292 -3.63 25.26 19.51
CA ILE A 292 -2.61 25.97 20.29
C ILE A 292 -3.37 26.59 21.47
N LYS A 293 -3.09 26.13 22.70
CA LYS A 293 -3.83 26.56 23.89
C LYS A 293 -3.44 27.95 24.34
N ASP A 294 -4.28 28.56 25.17
CA ASP A 294 -3.94 29.83 25.81
C ASP A 294 -2.61 29.75 26.58
N GLY A 295 -1.78 30.78 26.44
CA GLY A 295 -0.41 30.79 26.97
C GLY A 295 0.63 30.02 26.14
N GLU A 296 0.23 29.19 25.17
CA GLU A 296 1.16 28.52 24.25
C GLU A 296 1.52 29.41 23.06
N SER A 297 2.67 29.13 22.44
CA SER A 297 3.07 29.79 21.21
C SER A 297 3.83 28.83 20.32
N LEU A 298 3.51 28.83 19.03
CA LEU A 298 4.07 27.93 18.03
C LEU A 298 4.91 28.70 17.02
N ALA A 299 6.19 28.38 16.95
CA ALA A 299 7.09 28.92 15.93
C ALA A 299 6.86 28.20 14.59
N VAL A 300 6.60 28.97 13.53
CA VAL A 300 6.23 28.42 12.22
C VAL A 300 6.91 29.16 11.08
N TRP A 301 7.05 28.48 9.95
CA TRP A 301 7.25 29.16 8.66
C TRP A 301 5.90 29.31 7.97
N ARG A 302 5.58 30.50 7.45
CA ARG A 302 4.36 30.70 6.69
C ARG A 302 4.57 31.54 5.44
N GLY A 303 3.68 31.38 4.47
CA GLY A 303 3.73 32.10 3.20
C GLY A 303 2.91 31.42 2.11
N PRO A 304 2.81 32.04 0.93
CA PRO A 304 2.01 31.51 -0.16
C PRO A 304 2.53 30.16 -0.67
N ALA A 305 1.62 29.23 -0.98
CA ALA A 305 1.94 27.97 -1.63
C ALA A 305 2.49 28.18 -3.04
N ALA A 306 3.59 27.53 -3.37
CA ALA A 306 4.11 27.53 -4.73
C ALA A 306 3.24 26.67 -5.65
N SER A 307 3.12 27.12 -6.89
CA SER A 307 2.53 26.35 -7.97
C SER A 307 3.23 24.99 -8.12
N GLN A 308 2.45 23.93 -8.37
CA GLN A 308 2.96 22.57 -8.54
C GLN A 308 2.69 22.06 -9.96
N GLU A 309 3.71 21.53 -10.60
CA GLU A 309 3.54 20.82 -11.87
C GLU A 309 2.88 19.47 -11.65
N LEU A 310 1.98 19.09 -12.55
CA LEU A 310 1.38 17.76 -12.58
C LEU A 310 2.20 16.93 -13.58
N ALA A 311 3.09 16.09 -13.06
CA ALA A 311 3.99 15.28 -13.88
C ALA A 311 3.19 14.36 -14.82
N GLY A 312 3.72 14.09 -16.01
CA GLY A 312 3.00 13.33 -17.03
C GLY A 312 1.82 14.07 -17.71
N THR A 313 1.66 15.37 -17.46
CA THR A 313 0.60 16.20 -18.07
C THR A 313 1.14 17.56 -18.53
N ASP A 314 0.39 18.27 -19.39
CA ASP A 314 0.63 19.66 -19.77
C ASP A 314 0.06 20.68 -18.76
N ARG A 315 -0.21 20.24 -17.52
CA ARG A 315 -1.00 20.97 -16.53
C ARG A 315 -0.25 21.26 -15.22
N TYR A 316 -0.86 22.11 -14.41
CA TYR A 316 -0.34 22.51 -13.11
C TYR A 316 -1.44 22.92 -12.11
N LEU A 317 -1.07 22.96 -10.84
CA LEU A 317 -1.84 23.54 -9.75
C LEU A 317 -1.34 24.94 -9.43
N GLU A 318 -2.27 25.88 -9.26
CA GLU A 318 -1.97 27.30 -9.18
C GLU A 318 -1.19 27.69 -7.91
N GLY A 319 -1.62 27.23 -6.74
CA GLY A 319 -1.07 27.63 -5.45
C GLY A 319 -1.56 29.02 -5.02
N GLY A 320 -0.79 29.66 -4.15
CA GLY A 320 -1.05 31.02 -3.65
C GLY A 320 -1.68 31.10 -2.26
N GLY A 321 -2.35 30.04 -1.79
CA GLY A 321 -2.89 29.98 -0.43
C GLY A 321 -1.81 30.06 0.64
N GLU A 322 -2.09 30.72 1.76
CA GLU A 322 -1.11 30.82 2.84
C GLU A 322 -0.97 29.49 3.58
N GLN A 323 0.16 28.81 3.36
CA GLN A 323 0.51 27.59 4.08
C GLN A 323 1.32 27.93 5.33
N ILE A 324 1.17 27.10 6.36
CA ILE A 324 1.93 27.12 7.60
C ILE A 324 2.69 25.79 7.71
N VAL A 325 3.95 25.87 8.09
CA VAL A 325 4.83 24.73 8.28
C VAL A 325 5.35 24.70 9.70
N PHE A 326 5.14 23.57 10.37
CA PHE A 326 5.80 23.17 11.62
C PHE A 326 5.78 21.65 11.77
N PHE A 327 6.48 21.12 12.77
CA PHE A 327 6.49 19.70 13.09
C PHE A 327 5.72 19.50 14.40
N PRO A 328 4.53 18.86 14.36
CA PRO A 328 3.87 18.40 15.58
C PRO A 328 4.78 17.51 16.41
N GLU A 329 4.63 17.53 17.73
CA GLU A 329 5.54 16.86 18.67
C GLU A 329 5.47 15.34 18.53
N ASN A 330 4.25 14.81 18.41
CA ASN A 330 4.02 13.38 18.34
C ASN A 330 3.56 13.00 16.95
N ARG A 331 4.36 12.18 16.27
CA ARG A 331 3.98 11.57 14.99
C ARG A 331 2.90 10.54 15.21
N ASP A 332 2.07 10.35 14.19
CA ASP A 332 0.99 9.37 14.23
C ASP A 332 1.49 7.94 14.42
N GLU A 333 0.67 7.10 15.05
CA GLU A 333 0.85 5.66 15.01
C GLU A 333 0.46 5.15 13.63
N MET A 334 1.44 4.57 12.94
CA MET A 334 1.24 3.94 11.63
C MET A 334 1.02 2.43 11.78
N ILE A 335 0.22 1.86 10.89
CA ILE A 335 -0.03 0.43 10.84
C ILE A 335 1.26 -0.35 10.64
N GLN A 336 1.37 -1.45 11.39
CA GLN A 336 2.49 -2.39 11.33
C GLN A 336 2.08 -3.64 10.55
N ALA A 337 1.91 -3.51 9.24
CA ALA A 337 1.65 -4.66 8.36
C ALA A 337 2.88 -5.57 8.26
N LEU A 338 2.69 -6.77 7.73
CA LEU A 338 3.80 -7.62 7.28
C LEU A 338 4.68 -6.84 6.30
N ALA A 339 5.98 -7.13 6.28
CA ALA A 339 6.87 -6.51 5.31
C ALA A 339 6.45 -6.89 3.88
N ARG A 340 6.55 -5.93 2.97
CA ARG A 340 6.51 -6.18 1.53
C ARG A 340 7.66 -7.11 1.17
N VAL A 341 7.41 -7.97 0.20
CA VAL A 341 8.38 -8.96 -0.26
C VAL A 341 8.59 -8.84 -1.76
N ASP A 342 9.81 -9.07 -2.19
CA ASP A 342 10.13 -9.25 -3.59
C ASP A 342 9.38 -10.48 -4.12
N LYS A 343 8.63 -10.31 -5.22
CA LYS A 343 7.72 -11.34 -5.73
C LYS A 343 8.46 -12.56 -6.30
N ALA A 344 9.71 -12.42 -6.70
CA ALA A 344 10.51 -13.50 -7.27
C ALA A 344 11.27 -14.30 -6.20
N THR A 345 11.83 -13.60 -5.21
CA THR A 345 12.73 -14.17 -4.21
C THR A 345 12.08 -14.36 -2.84
N GLY A 346 10.98 -13.68 -2.56
CA GLY A 346 10.33 -13.69 -1.24
C GLY A 346 11.13 -12.98 -0.14
N LYS A 347 12.20 -12.25 -0.50
CA LYS A 347 12.98 -11.44 0.43
C LYS A 347 12.20 -10.20 0.83
N GLU A 348 12.32 -9.80 2.09
CA GLU A 348 11.70 -8.58 2.58
C GLU A 348 12.33 -7.35 1.93
N LEU A 349 11.48 -6.40 1.56
CA LEU A 349 11.91 -5.13 0.99
C LEU A 349 12.20 -4.13 2.11
N MET A 350 13.21 -3.28 1.88
CA MET A 350 13.54 -2.17 2.76
C MET A 350 12.92 -0.87 2.25
N ASP A 351 12.56 0.01 3.18
CA ASP A 351 12.14 1.37 2.87
C ASP A 351 13.36 2.29 2.66
N GLN A 352 13.09 3.56 2.32
CA GLN A 352 14.14 4.54 2.05
C GLN A 352 14.98 4.89 3.29
N ALA A 353 14.49 4.59 4.49
CA ALA A 353 15.21 4.80 5.75
C ALA A 353 16.00 3.56 6.19
N GLY A 354 15.97 2.48 5.41
CA GLY A 354 16.64 1.21 5.73
C GLY A 354 15.86 0.31 6.68
N GLY A 355 14.62 0.67 7.03
CA GLY A 355 13.71 -0.19 7.80
C GLY A 355 12.94 -1.16 6.89
N LEU A 356 12.18 -2.10 7.47
CA LEU A 356 11.29 -2.97 6.70
C LEU A 356 10.17 -2.16 6.05
N ASP A 357 9.95 -2.32 4.75
CA ASP A 357 8.85 -1.69 4.03
C ASP A 357 7.52 -2.36 4.39
N ARG A 358 6.81 -1.80 5.36
CA ARG A 358 5.51 -2.29 5.85
C ARG A 358 4.32 -1.59 5.21
N ARG A 359 4.50 -0.94 4.06
CA ARG A 359 3.39 -0.30 3.35
C ARG A 359 2.37 -1.33 2.87
N VAL A 360 1.10 -1.00 3.01
CA VAL A 360 -0.01 -1.78 2.48
C VAL A 360 -0.08 -1.49 0.98
N GLU A 361 -0.05 -2.52 0.15
CA GLU A 361 -0.20 -2.32 -1.29
C GLU A 361 -1.66 -2.05 -1.59
N PHE A 362 -1.94 -1.15 -2.53
CA PHE A 362 -3.24 -0.93 -3.16
C PHE A 362 -3.11 -1.13 -4.66
N THR A 363 -4.23 -1.20 -5.35
CA THR A 363 -4.28 -1.11 -6.81
C THR A 363 -5.07 0.13 -7.15
N ASP A 364 -4.46 1.07 -7.87
CA ASP A 364 -5.17 2.27 -8.30
C ASP A 364 -6.15 1.98 -9.44
N VAL A 365 -6.91 3.00 -9.86
CA VAL A 365 -7.90 2.86 -10.95
C VAL A 365 -7.30 2.42 -12.29
N THR A 366 -5.99 2.52 -12.46
CA THR A 366 -5.28 2.12 -13.68
C THR A 366 -4.74 0.69 -13.63
N GLY A 367 -4.84 0.03 -12.47
CA GLY A 367 -4.26 -1.28 -12.23
C GLY A 367 -2.85 -1.25 -11.67
N GLU A 368 -2.29 -0.06 -11.39
CA GLU A 368 -0.94 0.08 -10.86
C GLU A 368 -0.91 -0.21 -9.35
N ALA A 369 0.14 -0.90 -8.89
CA ALA A 369 0.32 -1.17 -7.47
C ALA A 369 0.86 0.07 -6.76
N VAL A 370 0.14 0.54 -5.73
CA VAL A 370 0.51 1.73 -4.94
C VAL A 370 0.80 1.33 -3.50
N PRO A 371 2.08 1.25 -3.09
CA PRO A 371 2.44 0.95 -1.71
C PRO A 371 2.25 2.18 -0.82
N THR A 372 1.39 2.08 0.17
CA THR A 372 0.91 3.20 0.97
C THR A 372 1.07 2.95 2.47
N LYS A 373 1.53 3.96 3.20
CA LYS A 373 1.49 3.94 4.67
C LYS A 373 0.04 4.24 5.11
N LEU A 374 -0.43 3.56 6.15
CA LEU A 374 -1.78 3.80 6.68
C LEU A 374 -1.71 4.24 8.13
N ARG A 375 -2.41 5.31 8.45
CA ARG A 375 -2.53 5.84 9.80
C ARG A 375 -3.44 4.94 10.63
N ALA A 376 -2.93 4.43 11.74
CA ALA A 376 -3.71 3.72 12.75
C ALA A 376 -4.42 4.72 13.67
N ARG A 377 -3.66 5.70 14.20
CA ARG A 377 -4.16 6.64 15.20
C ARG A 377 -3.35 7.93 15.21
N VAL A 378 -4.05 9.05 15.40
CA VAL A 378 -3.43 10.33 15.75
C VAL A 378 -3.20 10.33 17.27
N VAL A 379 -1.97 10.60 17.70
CA VAL A 379 -1.59 10.54 19.13
C VAL A 379 -1.15 11.88 19.71
N ASP A 380 -0.92 12.89 18.87
CA ASP A 380 -0.59 14.23 19.34
C ASP A 380 -1.77 14.84 20.11
N PRO A 381 -1.57 15.28 21.38
CA PRO A 381 -2.66 15.78 22.21
C PRO A 381 -3.25 17.11 21.71
N HIS A 382 -2.55 17.85 20.85
CA HIS A 382 -3.06 19.08 20.24
C HIS A 382 -3.95 18.80 19.03
N ILE A 383 -3.89 17.57 18.48
CA ILE A 383 -4.60 17.24 17.25
C ILE A 383 -5.96 16.58 17.53
N LYS A 384 -7.02 17.20 17.00
CA LYS A 384 -8.38 16.67 17.03
C LYS A 384 -8.82 16.22 15.64
N GLY A 385 -9.57 15.12 15.59
CA GLY A 385 -10.11 14.54 14.36
C GLY A 385 -9.58 13.12 14.07
N PRO A 386 -9.76 12.60 12.84
CA PRO A 386 -10.26 13.31 11.65
C PRO A 386 -11.76 13.65 11.68
N ILE A 387 -12.13 14.80 11.12
CA ILE A 387 -13.51 15.33 10.98
C ILE A 387 -13.82 15.47 9.49
N SER A 388 -15.05 15.18 9.06
CA SER A 388 -15.42 15.30 7.64
C SER A 388 -15.47 16.75 7.20
N THR A 389 -14.93 17.05 6.02
CA THR A 389 -15.06 18.39 5.39
C THR A 389 -16.45 18.62 4.79
N GLY A 390 -17.23 17.57 4.54
CA GLY A 390 -18.46 17.63 3.76
C GLY A 390 -18.24 17.78 2.24
N TRP A 391 -17.00 17.82 1.75
CA TRP A 391 -16.69 18.01 0.33
C TRP A 391 -16.73 16.73 -0.52
N GLY A 392 -17.07 15.60 0.10
CA GLY A 392 -16.92 14.28 -0.50
C GLY A 392 -15.50 13.72 -0.36
N ALA A 393 -15.39 12.41 -0.56
CA ALA A 393 -14.27 11.61 -0.08
C ALA A 393 -13.22 11.24 -1.15
N THR A 394 -13.51 11.49 -2.42
CA THR A 394 -12.73 10.95 -3.53
C THR A 394 -12.81 11.84 -4.76
N ASP A 395 -11.72 11.91 -5.54
CA ASP A 395 -11.71 12.49 -6.89
C ASP A 395 -12.44 11.63 -7.93
N TYR A 396 -12.80 10.39 -7.57
CA TYR A 396 -13.38 9.40 -8.47
C TYR A 396 -14.90 9.37 -8.43
N THR A 397 -15.49 8.84 -9.50
CA THR A 397 -16.88 8.38 -9.47
C THR A 397 -17.05 7.22 -8.49
N GLU A 398 -18.27 7.01 -7.98
CA GLU A 398 -18.57 5.89 -7.08
C GLU A 398 -18.20 4.52 -7.69
N GLN A 399 -18.35 4.35 -9.01
CA GLN A 399 -17.99 3.11 -9.72
C GLN A 399 -16.49 2.86 -9.76
N GLU A 400 -15.69 3.91 -10.01
CA GLU A 400 -14.22 3.82 -9.97
C GLU A 400 -13.72 3.60 -8.54
N ALA A 401 -14.38 4.25 -7.59
CA ALA A 401 -14.15 4.10 -6.16
C ALA A 401 -14.44 2.64 -5.73
N GLN A 402 -15.55 2.05 -6.18
CA GLN A 402 -15.89 0.65 -5.95
C GLN A 402 -14.85 -0.32 -6.52
N LYS A 403 -14.19 -0.02 -7.65
CA LYS A 403 -13.11 -0.90 -8.17
C LYS A 403 -11.92 -1.03 -7.21
N ILE A 404 -11.65 0.01 -6.43
CA ILE A 404 -10.63 0.02 -5.39
C ILE A 404 -11.15 -0.67 -4.12
N LEU A 405 -12.43 -0.45 -3.79
CA LEU A 405 -13.10 -1.05 -2.62
C LEU A 405 -13.64 -2.47 -2.80
N LEU A 406 -13.70 -3.05 -4.00
CA LEU A 406 -14.15 -4.44 -4.25
C LEU A 406 -13.28 -5.50 -3.54
N THR A 407 -12.34 -5.07 -2.69
CA THR A 407 -11.55 -5.91 -1.80
C THR A 407 -11.91 -5.76 -0.31
N VAL A 408 -12.78 -4.82 0.06
CA VAL A 408 -13.36 -4.63 1.40
C VAL A 408 -14.83 -5.05 1.33
N PRO A 409 -15.27 -6.08 2.06
CA PRO A 409 -16.69 -6.43 2.07
C PRO A 409 -17.53 -5.21 2.47
N ALA A 410 -18.55 -4.91 1.65
CA ALA A 410 -19.66 -4.09 2.07
C ALA A 410 -20.18 -4.71 3.37
N THR A 411 -20.03 -3.98 4.46
CA THR A 411 -20.57 -4.44 5.73
C THR A 411 -22.08 -4.32 5.59
N GLN A 412 -22.81 -5.43 5.69
CA GLN A 412 -24.27 -5.40 5.85
C GLN A 412 -24.63 -4.72 7.16
#